data_AF-A0A120II57-F1
#
_entry.id   AF-A0A120II57-F1
#
_cell.length_a   1.000
_cell.length_b   1.000
_cell.length_c   1.000
_cell.angle_alpha   90.00
_cell.angle_beta   90.00
_cell.angle_gamma   90.00
#
_symmetry.space_group_name_H-M   'P 1'
#
loop_
_entity.id
_entity.type
_entity.pdbx_description
1 polymer ?
#
loop_
_entity_poly.entity_id
_entity_poly.type
_entity_poly.pdbx_seq_one_letter_code
_entity_poly.pdbx_strand_id
1 'polypeptide(L)'
;MALPQLVCPAGSLPALKTAVDHGADAVYLGFKNATNARNFAGLNFSDAQLSEGVRYAHAKNREVLIAINTYAQAGRLGDWRASVDKAADLGADTVILADLGLLEYAYRTHPHLHLHLSVQGSATNFEAINLAHECFGVRRAVLPRVLTLPQVEYVIKNTEVEIEVFGFGSLCVMAEGRCILSSYVTGQSPNTHGVCSPAHFVRWEKQGERMDARLNGVLIDRFEAGEPAGYPTLCKGRFEVDGDTYYAMEEPTSLNTLSILPELIRIGVAAIKVEGRQRSPSYVAEVTKTLRMAIDASADPRYSVKPAWQATLDKVSEGHQQTLGAYSRPWR
;
A
#
# COMPACT_ATOMS: atom_id res chain seq x y z
N MET A 1 -23.83 12.20 1.69
CA MET A 1 -22.90 11.20 2.23
C MET A 1 -21.53 11.84 2.32
N ALA A 2 -20.74 11.55 3.36
CA ALA A 2 -19.37 12.03 3.43
C ALA A 2 -18.52 11.34 2.34
N LEU A 3 -17.63 12.08 1.69
CA LEU A 3 -16.69 11.52 0.74
C LEU A 3 -15.51 10.89 1.49
N PRO A 4 -14.95 9.77 1.00
CA PRO A 4 -13.79 9.14 1.62
C PRO A 4 -12.58 10.07 1.54
N GLN A 5 -11.72 9.99 2.55
CA GLN A 5 -10.39 10.60 2.51
C GLN A 5 -9.54 9.96 1.41
N LEU A 6 -8.78 10.77 0.68
CA LEU A 6 -7.76 10.27 -0.25
C LEU A 6 -6.40 10.16 0.47
N VAL A 7 -5.94 8.92 0.66
CA VAL A 7 -4.68 8.60 1.36
C VAL A 7 -3.59 8.24 0.34
N CYS A 8 -2.62 9.14 0.16
CA CYS A 8 -1.62 9.02 -0.91
C CYS A 8 -0.23 8.61 -0.41
N PRO A 9 0.53 7.81 -1.20
CA PRO A 9 1.86 7.37 -0.83
C PRO A 9 2.90 8.46 -1.02
N ALA A 10 3.89 8.52 -0.13
CA ALA A 10 5.10 9.29 -0.32
C ALA A 10 6.35 8.47 0.03
N GLY A 11 7.22 8.24 -0.95
CA GLY A 11 8.55 7.66 -0.74
C GLY A 11 9.66 8.70 -0.55
N SER A 12 9.34 9.99 -0.69
CA SER A 12 10.28 11.10 -0.55
C SER A 12 9.55 12.41 -0.24
N LEU A 13 10.25 13.40 0.28
CA LEU A 13 9.68 14.72 0.58
C LEU A 13 9.08 15.42 -0.66
N PRO A 14 9.69 15.39 -1.86
CA PRO A 14 9.04 15.89 -3.06
C PRO A 14 7.71 15.19 -3.35
N ALA A 15 7.64 13.85 -3.25
CA ALA A 15 6.41 13.11 -3.46
C ALA A 15 5.32 13.48 -2.43
N LEU A 16 5.70 13.71 -1.17
CA LEU A 16 4.79 14.19 -0.13
C LEU A 16 4.18 15.54 -0.51
N LYS A 17 5.01 16.52 -0.85
CA LYS A 17 4.55 17.86 -1.25
C LYS A 17 3.62 17.77 -2.46
N THR A 18 4.02 16.99 -3.45
CA THR A 18 3.22 16.73 -4.66
C THR A 18 1.86 16.11 -4.34
N ALA A 19 1.77 15.10 -3.49
CA ALA A 19 0.50 14.49 -3.10
C ALA A 19 -0.42 15.53 -2.44
N VAL A 20 0.10 16.28 -1.48
CA VAL A 20 -0.65 17.34 -0.78
C VAL A 20 -1.13 18.42 -1.76
N ASP A 21 -0.26 18.88 -2.66
CA ASP A 21 -0.58 19.90 -3.68
C ASP A 21 -1.69 19.47 -4.65
N HIS A 22 -1.84 18.17 -4.87
CA HIS A 22 -2.81 17.60 -5.81
C HIS A 22 -4.09 17.08 -5.13
N GLY A 23 -4.26 17.34 -3.83
CA GLY A 23 -5.51 17.11 -3.12
C GLY A 23 -5.59 15.81 -2.32
N ALA A 24 -4.44 15.25 -1.91
CA ALA A 24 -4.45 14.23 -0.85
C ALA A 24 -4.99 14.83 0.46
N ASP A 25 -5.88 14.11 1.13
CA ASP A 25 -6.35 14.47 2.47
C ASP A 25 -5.32 14.03 3.53
N ALA A 26 -4.64 12.93 3.25
CA ALA A 26 -3.63 12.32 4.08
C ALA A 26 -2.47 11.77 3.22
N VAL A 27 -1.26 11.83 3.73
CA VAL A 27 -0.06 11.24 3.10
C VAL A 27 0.55 10.19 4.02
N TYR A 28 0.88 9.02 3.46
CA TYR A 28 1.53 7.95 4.22
C TYR A 28 2.95 7.65 3.73
N LEU A 29 3.86 7.49 4.68
CA LEU A 29 5.31 7.35 4.45
C LEU A 29 5.96 6.35 5.42
N GLY A 30 7.28 6.16 5.31
CA GLY A 30 8.06 5.33 6.22
C GLY A 30 9.42 5.93 6.55
N PHE A 31 10.07 5.39 7.58
CA PHE A 31 11.45 5.72 7.96
C PHE A 31 12.47 4.96 7.09
N LYS A 32 13.70 5.47 7.02
CA LYS A 32 14.84 4.80 6.37
C LYS A 32 15.38 3.63 7.21
N ASN A 33 14.53 2.66 7.49
CA ASN A 33 14.85 1.46 8.26
C ASN A 33 13.87 0.31 7.92
N ALA A 34 14.06 -0.84 8.56
CA ALA A 34 13.28 -2.05 8.30
C ALA A 34 11.88 -2.06 8.92
N THR A 35 11.45 -1.00 9.63
CA THR A 35 10.18 -1.01 10.38
C THR A 35 8.95 -0.84 9.50
N ASN A 36 9.13 -0.63 8.19
CA ASN A 36 8.04 -0.45 7.25
C ASN A 36 8.25 -1.25 5.97
N ALA A 37 7.14 -1.68 5.38
CA ALA A 37 7.16 -2.20 4.02
C ALA A 37 7.59 -1.09 3.03
N ARG A 38 8.17 -1.48 1.90
CA ARG A 38 8.81 -0.60 0.89
C ARG A 38 10.15 0.01 1.34
N ASN A 39 10.90 -0.70 2.18
CA ASN A 39 12.26 -0.35 2.57
C ASN A 39 13.26 -0.60 1.42
N PHE A 40 13.22 0.25 0.40
CA PHE A 40 14.18 0.25 -0.71
C PHE A 40 15.21 1.37 -0.55
N ALA A 41 16.41 1.15 -1.09
CA ALA A 41 17.45 2.18 -1.13
C ALA A 41 16.95 3.44 -1.86
N GLY A 42 17.24 4.61 -1.29
CA GLY A 42 16.84 5.90 -1.87
C GLY A 42 15.40 6.34 -1.57
N LEU A 43 14.57 5.49 -0.94
CA LEU A 43 13.25 5.86 -0.45
C LEU A 43 13.27 6.23 1.02
N ASN A 44 12.10 6.64 1.51
CA ASN A 44 11.78 6.92 2.90
C ASN A 44 12.47 8.17 3.46
N PHE A 45 12.11 8.53 4.69
CA PHE A 45 12.43 9.83 5.27
C PHE A 45 13.51 9.72 6.34
N SER A 46 14.44 10.67 6.34
CA SER A 46 15.18 11.01 7.56
C SER A 46 14.35 11.91 8.47
N ASP A 47 14.74 12.04 9.72
CA ASP A 47 14.05 12.83 10.74
C ASP A 47 13.87 14.31 10.31
N ALA A 48 14.89 14.91 9.70
CA ALA A 48 14.83 16.27 9.16
C ALA A 48 13.83 16.40 8.00
N GLN A 49 13.83 15.43 7.07
CA GLN A 49 12.90 15.42 5.95
C GLN A 49 11.45 15.22 6.43
N LEU A 50 11.25 14.38 7.44
CA LEU A 50 9.95 14.12 8.02
C LEU A 50 9.43 15.35 8.77
N SER A 51 10.26 15.99 9.59
CA SER A 51 9.90 17.25 10.29
C SER A 51 9.43 18.31 9.30
N GLU A 52 10.14 18.47 8.17
CA GLU A 52 9.73 19.39 7.11
C GLU A 52 8.42 18.96 6.45
N GLY A 53 8.26 17.66 6.20
CA GLY A 53 7.06 17.08 5.61
C GLY A 53 5.80 17.28 6.47
N VAL A 54 5.90 17.00 7.77
CA VAL A 54 4.84 17.23 8.77
C VAL A 54 4.44 18.70 8.77
N ARG A 55 5.40 19.61 8.94
CA ARG A 55 5.14 21.05 8.90
C ARG A 55 4.45 21.49 7.60
N TYR A 56 4.87 20.94 6.47
CA TYR A 56 4.29 21.27 5.16
C TYR A 56 2.85 20.78 5.03
N ALA A 57 2.57 19.53 5.42
CA ALA A 57 1.24 18.93 5.34
C ALA A 57 0.27 19.63 6.31
N HIS A 58 0.68 19.85 7.56
CA HIS A 58 -0.13 20.54 8.57
C HIS A 58 -0.44 21.99 8.18
N ALA A 59 0.50 22.71 7.55
CA ALA A 59 0.24 24.05 7.01
C ALA A 59 -0.87 24.08 5.94
N LYS A 60 -1.24 22.91 5.40
CA LYS A 60 -2.33 22.72 4.43
C LYS A 60 -3.49 21.91 5.00
N ASN A 61 -3.54 21.73 6.32
CA ASN A 61 -4.53 20.95 7.06
C ASN A 61 -4.62 19.49 6.57
N ARG A 62 -3.48 18.87 6.22
CA ARG A 62 -3.39 17.48 5.76
C ARG A 62 -2.64 16.63 6.77
N GLU A 63 -3.08 15.37 6.90
CA GLU A 63 -2.54 14.44 7.88
C GLU A 63 -1.30 13.71 7.36
N VAL A 64 -0.36 13.41 8.25
CA VAL A 64 0.83 12.58 8.00
C VAL A 64 0.73 11.28 8.78
N LEU A 65 0.69 10.18 8.03
CA LEU A 65 0.58 8.82 8.54
C LEU A 65 1.93 8.12 8.38
N ILE A 66 2.46 7.54 9.44
CA ILE A 66 3.74 6.81 9.39
C ILE A 66 3.48 5.31 9.46
N ALA A 67 3.87 4.60 8.40
CA ALA A 67 3.86 3.15 8.43
C ALA A 67 5.03 2.64 9.28
N ILE A 68 4.72 1.82 10.26
CA ILE A 68 5.67 1.04 11.08
C ILE A 68 5.12 -0.40 11.13
N ASN A 69 4.87 -0.94 9.94
CA ASN A 69 3.95 -2.06 9.74
C ASN A 69 4.62 -3.42 9.52
N THR A 70 5.95 -3.51 9.57
CA THR A 70 6.64 -4.80 9.62
C THR A 70 6.64 -5.36 11.05
N TYR A 71 6.88 -6.65 11.17
CA TYR A 71 6.93 -7.36 12.45
C TYR A 71 8.32 -7.28 13.07
N ALA A 72 8.36 -6.90 14.34
CA ALA A 72 9.60 -6.86 15.11
C ALA A 72 10.16 -8.28 15.29
N GLN A 73 11.47 -8.42 15.11
CA GLN A 73 12.16 -9.68 15.40
C GLN A 73 12.54 -9.77 16.88
N ALA A 74 12.61 -11.00 17.41
CA ALA A 74 13.06 -11.26 18.77
C ALA A 74 14.44 -10.60 19.02
N GLY A 75 14.59 -9.92 20.15
CA GLY A 75 15.80 -9.17 20.50
C GLY A 75 15.96 -7.81 19.81
N ARG A 76 15.09 -7.45 18.85
CA ARG A 76 15.14 -6.18 18.11
C ARG A 76 13.89 -5.29 18.26
N LEU A 77 13.00 -5.64 19.18
CA LEU A 77 11.77 -4.87 19.45
C LEU A 77 12.03 -3.38 19.75
N GLY A 78 13.19 -3.06 20.34
CA GLY A 78 13.63 -1.69 20.59
C GLY A 78 13.66 -0.81 19.34
N ASP A 79 14.03 -1.35 18.17
CA ASP A 79 14.12 -0.60 16.92
C ASP A 79 12.73 -0.11 16.44
N TRP A 80 11.70 -0.94 16.64
CA TRP A 80 10.32 -0.60 16.30
C TRP A 80 9.70 0.34 17.32
N ARG A 81 9.90 0.11 18.62
CA ARG A 81 9.45 1.02 19.68
C ARG A 81 10.04 2.42 19.50
N ALA A 82 11.34 2.51 19.24
CA ALA A 82 11.99 3.79 18.94
C ALA A 82 11.45 4.46 17.67
N SER A 83 10.99 3.70 16.67
CA SER A 83 10.31 4.27 15.51
C SER A 83 8.92 4.81 15.84
N VAL A 84 8.17 4.16 16.75
CA VAL A 84 6.88 4.65 17.25
C VAL A 84 7.10 5.94 18.06
N ASP A 85 8.05 5.94 18.98
CA ASP A 85 8.39 7.11 19.80
C ASP A 85 8.77 8.29 18.90
N LYS A 86 9.66 8.03 17.92
CA LYS A 86 10.05 9.02 16.94
C LYS A 86 8.89 9.56 16.11
N ALA A 87 7.94 8.71 15.72
CA ALA A 87 6.76 9.15 14.97
C ALA A 87 5.93 10.15 15.78
N ALA A 88 5.73 9.88 17.08
CA ALA A 88 5.06 10.78 18.00
C ALA A 88 5.84 12.09 18.20
N ASP A 89 7.15 12.01 18.48
CA ASP A 89 8.01 13.18 18.72
C ASP A 89 8.08 14.13 17.51
N LEU A 90 8.03 13.56 16.29
CA LEU A 90 8.05 14.32 15.05
C LEU A 90 6.68 14.87 14.63
N GLY A 91 5.63 14.62 15.43
CA GLY A 91 4.29 15.16 15.21
C GLY A 91 3.51 14.46 14.11
N ALA A 92 3.72 13.15 13.90
CA ALA A 92 2.82 12.38 13.04
C ALA A 92 1.41 12.31 13.66
N ASP A 93 0.39 12.38 12.81
CA ASP A 93 -1.01 12.28 13.26
C ASP A 93 -1.37 10.83 13.61
N THR A 94 -0.80 9.88 12.85
CA THR A 94 -1.17 8.47 12.91
C THR A 94 0.04 7.56 12.67
N VAL A 95 0.08 6.41 13.34
CA VAL A 95 0.92 5.28 12.93
C VAL A 95 0.11 4.10 12.41
N ILE A 96 0.59 3.49 11.34
CA ILE A 96 0.00 2.29 10.72
C ILE A 96 0.81 1.07 11.18
N LEU A 97 0.21 0.23 12.02
CA LEU A 97 0.86 -0.87 12.74
C LEU A 97 0.22 -2.23 12.40
N ALA A 98 0.97 -3.31 12.59
CA ALA A 98 0.48 -4.69 12.36
C ALA A 98 0.75 -5.62 13.54
N ASP A 99 1.88 -5.43 14.22
CA ASP A 99 2.29 -6.24 15.37
C ASP A 99 1.48 -5.87 16.62
N LEU A 100 0.91 -6.87 17.29
CA LEU A 100 0.07 -6.67 18.48
C LEU A 100 0.84 -6.07 19.66
N GLY A 101 2.12 -6.44 19.82
CA GLY A 101 2.97 -5.87 20.87
C GLY A 101 3.34 -4.42 20.61
N LEU A 102 3.44 -4.02 19.34
CA LEU A 102 3.61 -2.61 18.97
C LEU A 102 2.32 -1.81 19.09
N LEU A 103 1.18 -2.40 18.75
CA LEU A 103 -0.14 -1.79 18.96
C LEU A 103 -0.36 -1.50 20.45
N GLU A 104 -0.12 -2.49 21.33
CA GLU A 104 -0.19 -2.30 22.79
C GLU A 104 0.78 -1.20 23.26
N TYR A 105 2.04 -1.26 22.79
CA TYR A 105 3.05 -0.29 23.20
C TYR A 105 2.68 1.14 22.81
N ALA A 106 2.23 1.35 21.57
CA ALA A 106 1.82 2.65 21.07
C ALA A 106 0.58 3.16 21.81
N TYR A 107 -0.42 2.30 22.02
CA TYR A 107 -1.64 2.63 22.74
C TYR A 107 -1.36 3.10 24.18
N ARG A 108 -0.46 2.41 24.89
CA ARG A 108 -0.12 2.73 26.28
C ARG A 108 0.80 3.94 26.42
N THR A 109 1.74 4.11 25.48
CA THR A 109 2.84 5.09 25.63
C THR A 109 2.53 6.43 24.93
N HIS A 110 1.73 6.41 23.86
CA HIS A 110 1.42 7.58 23.02
C HIS A 110 -0.09 7.73 22.81
N PRO A 111 -0.88 8.06 23.85
CA PRO A 111 -2.35 8.07 23.79
C PRO A 111 -2.93 9.12 22.81
N HIS A 112 -2.13 10.10 22.40
CA HIS A 112 -2.52 11.12 21.43
C HIS A 112 -2.32 10.67 19.97
N LEU A 113 -1.48 9.67 19.74
CA LEU A 113 -1.18 9.16 18.40
C LEU A 113 -2.30 8.25 17.92
N HIS A 114 -2.88 8.53 16.76
CA HIS A 114 -3.92 7.66 16.19
C HIS A 114 -3.31 6.36 15.67
N LEU A 115 -4.01 5.25 15.91
CA LEU A 115 -3.53 3.93 15.51
C LEU A 115 -4.41 3.38 14.39
N HIS A 116 -3.79 3.05 13.26
CA HIS A 116 -4.43 2.36 12.15
C HIS A 116 -3.90 0.93 12.07
N LEU A 117 -4.79 -0.04 11.90
CA LEU A 117 -4.42 -1.43 11.63
C LEU A 117 -4.00 -1.58 10.17
N SER A 118 -2.75 -1.97 9.96
CA SER A 118 -2.18 -2.23 8.65
C SER A 118 -2.81 -3.44 8.00
N VAL A 119 -2.84 -3.44 6.67
CA VAL A 119 -3.16 -4.64 5.87
C VAL A 119 -2.29 -5.85 6.23
N GLN A 120 -1.07 -5.64 6.74
CA GLN A 120 -0.21 -6.73 7.22
C GLN A 120 -0.74 -7.42 8.49
N GLY A 121 -1.67 -6.79 9.21
CA GLY A 121 -2.39 -7.34 10.36
C GLY A 121 -3.45 -8.37 9.98
N SER A 122 -3.72 -8.56 8.69
CA SER A 122 -4.50 -9.69 8.17
C SER A 122 -5.97 -9.75 8.61
N ALA A 123 -6.54 -8.65 9.14
CA ALA A 123 -7.93 -8.62 9.55
C ALA A 123 -8.87 -8.55 8.33
N THR A 124 -9.68 -9.59 8.14
CA THR A 124 -10.63 -9.75 7.02
C THR A 124 -12.10 -9.81 7.48
N ASN A 125 -12.35 -9.73 8.78
CA ASN A 125 -13.67 -9.77 9.38
C ASN A 125 -13.80 -8.70 10.47
N PHE A 126 -15.03 -8.37 10.85
CA PHE A 126 -15.29 -7.28 11.79
C PHE A 126 -14.91 -7.68 13.23
N GLU A 127 -14.93 -8.97 13.57
CA GLU A 127 -14.57 -9.48 14.89
C GLU A 127 -13.09 -9.19 15.22
N ALA A 128 -12.18 -9.46 14.28
CA ALA A 128 -10.77 -9.15 14.45
C ALA A 128 -10.51 -7.64 14.50
N ILE A 129 -11.26 -6.86 13.73
CA ILE A 129 -11.17 -5.39 13.71
C ILE A 129 -11.66 -4.80 15.04
N ASN A 130 -12.81 -5.26 15.54
CA ASN A 130 -13.37 -4.83 16.82
C ASN A 130 -12.45 -5.22 17.98
N LEU A 131 -11.87 -6.42 17.96
CA LEU A 131 -10.88 -6.81 18.97
C LEU A 131 -9.65 -5.87 18.97
N ALA A 132 -9.16 -5.49 17.78
CA ALA A 132 -8.04 -4.55 17.68
C ALA A 132 -8.41 -3.15 18.20
N HIS A 133 -9.66 -2.73 17.99
CA HIS A 133 -10.20 -1.50 18.57
C HIS A 133 -10.30 -1.55 20.10
N GLU A 134 -10.94 -2.60 20.63
CA GLU A 134 -11.15 -2.78 22.07
C GLU A 134 -9.83 -2.88 22.85
N CYS A 135 -8.85 -3.61 22.30
CA CYS A 135 -7.58 -3.83 22.98
C CYS A 135 -6.58 -2.68 22.82
N PHE A 136 -6.61 -1.98 21.67
CA PHE A 136 -5.55 -1.04 21.30
C PHE A 136 -6.05 0.32 20.79
N GLY A 137 -7.35 0.60 20.83
CA GLY A 137 -7.91 1.87 20.35
C GLY A 137 -7.70 2.12 18.85
N VAL A 138 -7.58 1.06 18.04
CA VAL A 138 -7.48 1.18 16.57
C VAL A 138 -8.68 1.96 16.04
N ARG A 139 -8.43 3.05 15.31
CA ARG A 139 -9.47 3.93 14.77
C ARG A 139 -9.86 3.60 13.33
N ARG A 140 -8.92 3.03 12.57
CA ARG A 140 -9.10 2.65 11.17
C ARG A 140 -8.39 1.35 10.84
N ALA A 141 -9.00 0.50 10.02
CA ALA A 141 -8.39 -0.73 9.53
C ALA A 141 -8.25 -0.68 7.99
N VAL A 142 -7.05 -0.99 7.51
CA VAL A 142 -6.76 -1.12 6.07
C VAL A 142 -7.05 -2.55 5.63
N LEU A 143 -8.13 -2.75 4.87
CA LEU A 143 -8.55 -4.08 4.46
C LEU A 143 -7.63 -4.70 3.40
N PRO A 144 -7.38 -6.02 3.46
CA PRO A 144 -6.73 -6.75 2.37
C PRO A 144 -7.58 -6.76 1.10
N ARG A 145 -6.92 -6.72 -0.06
CA ARG A 145 -7.54 -6.72 -1.41
C ARG A 145 -8.06 -8.09 -1.84
N VAL A 146 -8.52 -8.91 -0.89
CA VAL A 146 -9.06 -10.26 -1.10
C VAL A 146 -10.55 -10.35 -0.82
N LEU A 147 -11.14 -9.29 -0.23
CA LEU A 147 -12.58 -9.21 0.02
C LEU A 147 -13.31 -8.71 -1.22
N THR A 148 -14.45 -9.34 -1.50
CA THR A 148 -15.45 -8.83 -2.44
C THR A 148 -16.15 -7.60 -1.88
N LEU A 149 -16.78 -6.81 -2.75
CA LEU A 149 -17.48 -5.60 -2.32
C LEU A 149 -18.61 -5.86 -1.30
N PRO A 150 -19.43 -6.93 -1.44
CA PRO A 150 -20.39 -7.30 -0.39
C PRO A 150 -19.75 -7.69 0.95
N GLN A 151 -18.58 -8.33 0.93
CA GLN A 151 -17.84 -8.65 2.16
C GLN A 151 -17.31 -7.38 2.84
N VAL A 152 -16.82 -6.42 2.07
CA VAL A 152 -16.43 -5.09 2.60
C VAL A 152 -17.65 -4.39 3.23
N GLU A 153 -18.80 -4.38 2.54
CA GLU A 153 -20.04 -3.80 3.08
C GLU A 153 -20.48 -4.52 4.36
N TYR A 154 -20.33 -5.84 4.43
CA TYR A 154 -20.63 -6.63 5.63
C TYR A 154 -19.72 -6.25 6.80
N VAL A 155 -18.42 -6.07 6.57
CA VAL A 155 -17.50 -5.60 7.62
C VAL A 155 -17.91 -4.22 8.13
N ILE A 156 -18.14 -3.25 7.23
CA ILE A 156 -18.50 -1.87 7.60
C ILE A 156 -19.80 -1.84 8.43
N LYS A 157 -20.80 -2.67 8.10
CA LYS A 157 -22.06 -2.72 8.85
C LYS A 157 -21.94 -3.22 10.29
N ASN A 158 -20.83 -3.87 10.65
CA ASN A 158 -20.66 -4.55 11.93
C ASN A 158 -19.47 -4.01 12.77
N THR A 159 -18.92 -2.85 12.41
CA THR A 159 -17.83 -2.20 13.15
C THR A 159 -18.00 -0.68 13.19
N GLU A 160 -17.57 -0.05 14.29
CA GLU A 160 -17.41 1.41 14.38
C GLU A 160 -16.03 1.88 13.90
N VAL A 161 -15.11 0.94 13.65
CA VAL A 161 -13.78 1.25 13.12
C VAL A 161 -13.89 1.68 11.67
N GLU A 162 -13.23 2.78 11.33
CA GLU A 162 -13.19 3.26 9.95
C GLU A 162 -12.54 2.22 9.03
N ILE A 163 -13.13 2.00 7.85
CA ILE A 163 -12.59 1.06 6.86
C ILE A 163 -11.88 1.80 5.74
N GLU A 164 -10.59 1.52 5.57
CA GLU A 164 -9.75 1.97 4.46
C GLU A 164 -9.59 0.84 3.43
N VAL A 165 -9.79 1.18 2.16
CA VAL A 165 -9.61 0.24 1.05
C VAL A 165 -8.65 0.79 0.02
N PHE A 166 -8.02 -0.07 -0.77
CA PHE A 166 -7.18 0.39 -1.87
C PHE A 166 -8.05 0.80 -3.07
N GLY A 167 -7.73 1.95 -3.66
CA GLY A 167 -8.41 2.48 -4.85
C GLY A 167 -7.61 2.38 -6.14
N PHE A 168 -6.28 2.51 -6.04
CA PHE A 168 -5.41 2.38 -7.21
C PHE A 168 -4.02 1.83 -6.86
N GLY A 169 -3.44 1.10 -7.81
CA GLY A 169 -2.03 0.71 -7.81
C GLY A 169 -1.80 -0.80 -7.91
N SER A 170 -0.53 -1.17 -8.07
CA SER A 170 -0.06 -2.54 -8.30
C SER A 170 -0.69 -3.58 -7.36
N LEU A 171 -1.29 -4.62 -7.93
CA LEU A 171 -1.78 -5.77 -7.15
C LEU A 171 -0.63 -6.62 -6.62
N CYS A 172 -0.93 -7.35 -5.56
CA CYS A 172 0.01 -8.23 -4.89
C CYS A 172 -0.77 -9.47 -4.43
N VAL A 173 -0.30 -10.66 -4.82
CA VAL A 173 -0.75 -11.96 -4.30
C VAL A 173 -0.23 -12.12 -2.89
N MET A 174 -1.06 -11.75 -1.93
CA MET A 174 -0.76 -11.90 -0.53
C MET A 174 -2.00 -12.47 0.12
N ALA A 175 -1.89 -13.67 0.69
CA ALA A 175 -2.80 -14.08 1.74
C ALA A 175 -2.66 -13.03 2.85
N GLU A 176 -3.70 -12.21 2.99
CA GLU A 176 -3.90 -11.35 4.16
C GLU A 176 -2.76 -10.36 4.45
N GLY A 177 -2.04 -9.88 3.42
CA GLY A 177 -1.01 -8.84 3.58
C GLY A 177 0.36 -9.33 4.06
N ARG A 178 0.60 -10.66 4.14
CA ARG A 178 1.91 -11.26 4.48
C ARG A 178 2.47 -12.12 3.34
N CYS A 179 3.77 -11.97 3.04
CA CYS A 179 4.42 -12.71 1.94
C CYS A 179 5.39 -13.75 2.49
N ILE A 180 5.37 -14.96 1.93
CA ILE A 180 6.35 -16.00 2.23
C ILE A 180 7.28 -16.27 1.02
N LEU A 181 6.84 -15.91 -0.19
CA LEU A 181 7.57 -16.14 -1.44
C LEU A 181 9.00 -15.58 -1.43
N SER A 182 9.15 -14.34 -0.97
CA SER A 182 10.47 -13.71 -0.85
C SER A 182 11.35 -14.37 0.21
N SER A 183 10.78 -14.79 1.34
CA SER A 183 11.50 -15.57 2.36
C SER A 183 12.01 -16.89 1.79
N TYR A 184 11.20 -17.58 0.98
CA TYR A 184 11.56 -18.83 0.33
C TYR A 184 12.76 -18.65 -0.61
N VAL A 185 12.75 -17.61 -1.45
CA VAL A 185 13.81 -17.41 -2.45
C VAL A 185 15.06 -16.76 -1.87
N THR A 186 14.93 -15.83 -0.91
CA THR A 186 16.04 -14.95 -0.49
C THR A 186 16.48 -15.15 0.95
N GLY A 187 15.71 -15.90 1.75
CA GLY A 187 15.88 -15.95 3.20
C GLY A 187 15.46 -14.66 3.94
N GLN A 188 15.08 -13.60 3.22
CA GLN A 188 14.65 -12.34 3.80
C GLN A 188 13.14 -12.15 3.61
N SER A 189 12.40 -12.06 4.72
CA SER A 189 10.96 -11.83 4.65
C SER A 189 10.63 -10.35 4.48
N PRO A 190 9.78 -9.94 3.53
CA PRO A 190 9.30 -8.56 3.42
C PRO A 190 8.48 -8.15 4.64
N ASN A 191 7.95 -9.11 5.40
CA ASN A 191 7.20 -8.84 6.62
C ASN A 191 8.10 -8.35 7.76
N THR A 192 9.42 -8.51 7.66
CA THR A 192 10.40 -8.10 8.69
C THR A 192 11.51 -7.20 8.13
N HIS A 193 11.87 -7.35 6.85
CA HIS A 193 12.91 -6.58 6.16
C HIS A 193 12.35 -5.46 5.28
N GLY A 194 11.03 -5.47 5.04
CA GLY A 194 10.32 -4.41 4.33
C GLY A 194 10.43 -4.44 2.81
N VAL A 195 11.00 -5.46 2.18
CA VAL A 195 11.22 -5.49 0.73
C VAL A 195 10.98 -6.89 0.14
N CYS A 196 10.22 -6.95 -0.97
CA CYS A 196 9.85 -8.23 -1.62
C CYS A 196 11.02 -8.86 -2.40
N SER A 197 11.89 -8.03 -2.96
CA SER A 197 13.09 -8.47 -3.68
C SER A 197 14.24 -7.56 -3.27
N PRO A 198 15.04 -7.95 -2.26
CA PRO A 198 16.17 -7.14 -1.81
C PRO A 198 17.18 -6.96 -2.96
N ALA A 199 17.60 -5.72 -3.21
CA ALA A 199 18.39 -5.37 -4.39
C ALA A 199 19.71 -6.17 -4.52
N HIS A 200 20.34 -6.55 -3.41
CA HIS A 200 21.58 -7.34 -3.43
C HIS A 200 21.40 -8.77 -3.94
N PHE A 201 20.17 -9.30 -3.97
CA PHE A 201 19.83 -10.59 -4.58
C PHE A 201 19.39 -10.49 -6.03
N VAL A 202 19.13 -9.28 -6.54
CA VAL A 202 18.67 -9.08 -7.90
C VAL A 202 19.84 -9.14 -8.88
N ARG A 203 19.70 -9.92 -9.95
CA ARG A 203 20.66 -9.99 -11.05
C ARG A 203 19.95 -9.83 -12.39
N TRP A 204 20.59 -9.10 -13.28
CA TRP A 204 20.18 -8.89 -14.66
C TRP A 204 21.27 -9.48 -15.55
N GLU A 205 20.95 -10.55 -16.26
CA GLU A 205 21.91 -11.33 -17.03
C GLU A 205 21.54 -11.27 -18.52
N LYS A 206 22.39 -10.62 -19.31
CA LYS A 206 22.19 -10.52 -20.75
C LYS A 206 22.61 -11.83 -21.43
N GLN A 207 21.68 -12.44 -22.15
CA GLN A 207 21.92 -13.62 -22.99
C GLN A 207 21.64 -13.28 -24.46
N GLY A 208 22.67 -12.84 -25.18
CA GLY A 208 22.50 -12.34 -26.56
C GLY A 208 21.64 -11.08 -26.59
N GLU A 209 20.49 -11.14 -27.25
CA GLU A 209 19.51 -10.05 -27.30
C GLU A 209 18.48 -10.08 -26.15
N ARG A 210 18.48 -11.16 -25.36
CA ARG A 210 17.55 -11.37 -24.25
C ARG A 210 18.12 -10.91 -22.92
N MET A 211 17.23 -10.61 -21.99
CA MET A 211 17.56 -10.26 -20.61
C MET A 211 16.88 -11.22 -19.63
N ASP A 212 17.67 -12.00 -18.90
CA ASP A 212 17.19 -12.80 -17.78
C ASP A 212 17.18 -11.94 -16.51
N ALA A 213 16.04 -11.91 -15.82
CA ALA A 213 15.90 -11.30 -14.50
C ALA A 213 15.86 -12.38 -13.43
N ARG A 214 16.83 -12.33 -12.51
CA ARG A 214 16.97 -13.32 -11.44
C ARG A 214 16.85 -12.70 -10.05
N LEU A 215 16.34 -13.50 -9.12
CA LEU A 215 16.31 -13.21 -7.70
C LEU A 215 16.96 -14.37 -6.94
N ASN A 216 18.09 -14.11 -6.29
CA ASN A 216 18.89 -15.11 -5.59
C ASN A 216 19.15 -16.40 -6.42
N GLY A 217 19.54 -16.21 -7.68
CA GLY A 217 19.81 -17.30 -8.64
C GLY A 217 18.57 -17.89 -9.33
N VAL A 218 17.37 -17.70 -8.79
CA VAL A 218 16.12 -18.16 -9.42
C VAL A 218 15.78 -17.28 -10.62
N LEU A 219 15.49 -17.88 -11.77
CA LEU A 219 14.98 -17.18 -12.95
C LEU A 219 13.53 -16.76 -12.68
N ILE A 220 13.28 -15.45 -12.68
CA ILE A 220 11.97 -14.86 -12.43
C ILE A 220 11.28 -14.57 -13.76
N ASP A 221 12.03 -14.03 -14.71
CA ASP A 221 11.49 -13.66 -16.00
C ASP A 221 12.62 -13.56 -17.05
N ARG A 222 12.25 -13.68 -18.33
CA ARG A 222 13.10 -13.47 -19.49
C ARG A 222 12.43 -12.50 -20.44
N PHE A 223 13.08 -11.36 -20.68
CA PHE A 223 12.59 -10.31 -21.55
C PHE A 223 13.26 -10.37 -22.92
N GLU A 224 12.47 -10.23 -23.98
CA GLU A 224 12.98 -10.09 -25.35
C GLU A 224 13.51 -8.66 -25.60
N ALA A 225 14.21 -8.46 -26.71
CA ALA A 225 14.76 -7.16 -27.06
C ALA A 225 13.65 -6.08 -27.16
N GLY A 226 13.78 -5.02 -26.37
CA GLY A 226 12.82 -3.92 -26.33
C GLY A 226 11.56 -4.18 -25.49
N GLU A 227 11.40 -5.37 -24.91
CA GLU A 227 10.33 -5.64 -23.95
C GLU A 227 10.62 -4.90 -22.63
N PRO A 228 9.64 -4.15 -22.07
CA PRO A 228 9.82 -3.48 -20.80
C PRO A 228 10.04 -4.48 -19.65
N ALA A 229 11.20 -4.40 -19.01
CA ALA A 229 11.53 -5.25 -17.88
C ALA A 229 10.99 -4.68 -16.55
N GLY A 230 10.14 -5.45 -15.87
CA GLY A 230 9.66 -5.14 -14.52
C GLY A 230 10.69 -5.51 -13.45
N TYR A 231 10.62 -4.86 -12.28
CA TYR A 231 11.49 -5.23 -11.15
C TYR A 231 11.22 -6.68 -10.72
N PRO A 232 12.24 -7.56 -10.61
CA PRO A 232 12.05 -9.00 -10.45
C PRO A 232 11.44 -9.31 -9.10
N THR A 233 10.11 -9.46 -9.08
CA THR A 233 9.32 -9.80 -7.91
C THR A 233 8.80 -11.21 -8.12
N LEU A 234 9.08 -12.13 -7.19
CA LEU A 234 8.82 -13.56 -7.40
C LEU A 234 7.39 -13.83 -7.86
N CYS A 235 6.41 -13.18 -7.24
CA CYS A 235 5.02 -13.40 -7.55
C CYS A 235 4.54 -12.89 -8.93
N LYS A 236 5.38 -12.12 -9.61
CA LYS A 236 5.09 -11.56 -10.95
C LYS A 236 6.04 -12.09 -12.01
N GLY A 237 6.71 -13.20 -11.73
CA GLY A 237 7.52 -13.89 -12.72
C GLY A 237 6.68 -14.71 -13.70
N ARG A 238 7.28 -15.03 -14.85
CA ARG A 238 6.74 -16.01 -15.80
C ARG A 238 7.41 -17.36 -15.52
N PHE A 239 6.60 -18.37 -15.24
CA PHE A 239 7.06 -19.71 -14.87
C PHE A 239 6.46 -20.76 -15.81
N GLU A 240 7.22 -21.83 -16.05
CA GLU A 240 6.75 -23.00 -16.76
C GLU A 240 5.89 -23.87 -15.82
N VAL A 241 4.64 -24.08 -16.19
CA VAL A 241 3.69 -24.95 -15.48
C VAL A 241 3.01 -25.83 -16.52
N ASP A 242 3.14 -27.16 -16.38
CA ASP A 242 2.57 -28.16 -17.29
C ASP A 242 2.89 -27.92 -18.79
N GLY A 243 4.07 -27.38 -19.08
CA GLY A 243 4.56 -27.12 -20.43
C GLY A 243 4.26 -25.72 -20.98
N ASP A 244 3.51 -24.89 -20.26
CA ASP A 244 3.19 -23.52 -20.64
C ASP A 244 3.94 -22.51 -19.78
N THR A 245 4.48 -21.44 -20.40
CA THR A 245 5.15 -20.35 -19.69
C THR A 245 4.26 -19.11 -19.61
N TYR A 246 3.82 -18.74 -18.40
CA TYR A 246 2.93 -17.61 -18.16
C TYR A 246 3.09 -17.07 -16.73
N TYR A 247 2.38 -16.00 -16.39
CA TYR A 247 2.32 -15.45 -15.02
C TYR A 247 1.54 -16.40 -14.09
N ALA A 248 2.20 -17.45 -13.61
CA ALA A 248 1.56 -18.53 -12.85
C ALA A 248 0.96 -18.09 -11.49
N MET A 249 1.43 -16.98 -10.93
CA MET A 249 0.99 -16.49 -9.63
C MET A 249 0.10 -15.24 -9.74
N GLU A 250 0.62 -14.16 -10.32
CA GLU A 250 -0.12 -12.91 -10.48
C GLU A 250 0.40 -12.14 -11.69
N GLU A 251 -0.53 -11.67 -12.51
CA GLU A 251 -0.21 -10.81 -13.64
C GLU A 251 0.24 -9.43 -13.15
N PRO A 252 1.15 -8.75 -13.88
CA PRO A 252 1.48 -7.37 -13.62
C PRO A 252 0.28 -6.46 -13.95
N THR A 253 -0.62 -6.27 -13.00
CA THR A 253 -1.84 -5.47 -13.17
C THR A 253 -2.06 -4.50 -12.00
N SER A 254 -2.76 -3.40 -12.27
CA SER A 254 -3.14 -2.41 -11.26
C SER A 254 -4.60 -2.57 -10.84
N LEU A 255 -4.87 -2.43 -9.54
CA LEU A 255 -6.22 -2.16 -9.07
C LEU A 255 -6.66 -0.79 -9.58
N ASN A 256 -7.91 -0.66 -10.03
CA ASN A 256 -8.52 0.63 -10.34
C ASN A 256 -10.01 0.63 -9.95
N THR A 257 -10.38 1.43 -8.96
CA THR A 257 -11.75 1.49 -8.43
C THR A 257 -12.61 2.60 -9.03
N LEU A 258 -12.16 3.33 -10.07
CA LEU A 258 -12.91 4.46 -10.65
C LEU A 258 -14.38 4.09 -10.94
N SER A 259 -14.62 2.92 -11.55
CA SER A 259 -15.97 2.48 -11.92
C SER A 259 -16.88 2.14 -10.74
N ILE A 260 -16.33 1.88 -9.55
CA ILE A 260 -17.08 1.49 -8.34
C ILE A 260 -17.00 2.54 -7.22
N LEU A 261 -16.44 3.73 -7.47
CA LEU A 261 -16.35 4.80 -6.47
C LEU A 261 -17.70 5.15 -5.83
N PRO A 262 -18.82 5.32 -6.58
CA PRO A 262 -20.12 5.59 -5.96
C PRO A 262 -20.56 4.50 -4.99
N GLU A 263 -20.25 3.24 -5.30
CA GLU A 263 -20.61 2.10 -4.47
C GLU A 263 -19.75 2.03 -3.20
N LEU A 264 -18.45 2.30 -3.30
CA LEU A 264 -17.56 2.42 -2.14
C LEU A 264 -18.03 3.53 -1.19
N ILE A 265 -18.46 4.68 -1.73
CA ILE A 265 -19.04 5.77 -0.95
C ILE A 265 -20.36 5.34 -0.31
N ARG A 266 -21.24 4.67 -1.07
CA ARG A 266 -22.55 4.20 -0.59
C ARG A 266 -22.42 3.25 0.60
N ILE A 267 -21.46 2.33 0.56
CA ILE A 267 -21.27 1.34 1.63
C ILE A 267 -20.54 1.91 2.85
N GLY A 268 -20.04 3.15 2.79
CA GLY A 268 -19.41 3.82 3.93
C GLY A 268 -17.91 3.61 4.06
N VAL A 269 -17.19 3.35 2.96
CA VAL A 269 -15.71 3.37 2.98
C VAL A 269 -15.24 4.75 3.44
N ALA A 270 -14.42 4.78 4.49
CA ALA A 270 -13.95 6.02 5.11
C ALA A 270 -12.73 6.62 4.39
N ALA A 271 -11.89 5.76 3.79
CA ALA A 271 -10.67 6.19 3.10
C ALA A 271 -10.33 5.32 1.88
N ILE A 272 -9.84 5.97 0.84
CA ILE A 272 -9.32 5.34 -0.37
C ILE A 272 -7.81 5.54 -0.41
N LYS A 273 -7.07 4.43 -0.33
CA LYS A 273 -5.63 4.38 -0.33
C LYS A 273 -5.06 4.15 -1.74
N VAL A 274 -4.03 4.92 -2.09
CA VAL A 274 -3.21 4.66 -3.28
C VAL A 274 -1.98 3.83 -2.89
N GLU A 275 -1.72 2.75 -3.61
CA GLU A 275 -0.49 1.97 -3.46
C GLU A 275 0.62 2.53 -4.35
N GLY A 276 1.84 2.61 -3.82
CA GLY A 276 3.01 2.98 -4.64
C GLY A 276 4.01 3.92 -4.00
N ARG A 277 4.41 3.71 -2.75
CA ARG A 277 5.47 4.54 -2.11
C ARG A 277 6.80 4.56 -2.87
N GLN A 278 7.10 3.52 -3.66
CA GLN A 278 8.28 3.49 -4.52
C GLN A 278 8.14 4.24 -5.86
N ARG A 279 6.96 4.79 -6.15
CA ARG A 279 6.69 5.46 -7.43
C ARG A 279 7.22 6.89 -7.41
N SER A 280 7.43 7.44 -8.61
CA SER A 280 7.95 8.79 -8.80
C SER A 280 6.97 9.87 -8.31
N PRO A 281 7.45 11.09 -8.02
CA PRO A 281 6.57 12.23 -7.77
C PRO A 281 5.56 12.48 -8.92
N SER A 282 5.94 12.23 -10.17
CA SER A 282 5.03 12.36 -11.31
C SER A 282 3.85 11.38 -11.24
N TYR A 283 4.10 10.11 -10.91
CA TYR A 283 3.04 9.13 -10.66
C TYR A 283 2.11 9.59 -9.55
N VAL A 284 2.69 10.06 -8.44
CA VAL A 284 1.92 10.53 -7.28
C VAL A 284 1.04 11.72 -7.67
N ALA A 285 1.54 12.67 -8.47
CA ALA A 285 0.76 13.80 -8.97
C ALA A 285 -0.45 13.34 -9.79
N GLU A 286 -0.20 12.53 -10.82
CA GLU A 286 -1.21 12.11 -11.78
C GLU A 286 -2.31 11.29 -11.14
N VAL A 287 -1.94 10.32 -10.29
CA VAL A 287 -2.90 9.45 -9.61
C VAL A 287 -3.68 10.22 -8.56
N THR A 288 -3.02 11.04 -7.73
CA THR A 288 -3.69 11.83 -6.68
C THR A 288 -4.70 12.78 -7.31
N LYS A 289 -4.29 13.54 -8.33
CA LYS A 289 -5.17 14.48 -9.02
C LYS A 289 -6.37 13.78 -9.64
N THR A 290 -6.14 12.67 -10.34
CA THR A 290 -7.19 11.91 -11.02
C THR A 290 -8.20 11.36 -10.03
N LEU A 291 -7.73 10.73 -8.94
CA LEU A 291 -8.61 10.18 -7.93
C LEU A 291 -9.34 11.25 -7.14
N ARG A 292 -8.70 12.39 -6.81
CA ARG A 292 -9.37 13.52 -6.16
C ARG A 292 -10.54 14.01 -7.00
N MET A 293 -10.30 14.27 -8.30
CA MET A 293 -11.35 14.67 -9.24
C MET A 293 -12.49 13.65 -9.32
N ALA A 294 -12.16 12.36 -9.33
CA ALA A 294 -13.15 11.30 -9.41
C ALA A 294 -13.96 11.14 -8.12
N ILE A 295 -13.33 11.24 -6.94
CA ILE A 295 -14.00 11.20 -5.64
C ILE A 295 -14.92 12.42 -5.49
N ASP A 296 -14.45 13.63 -5.83
CA ASP A 296 -15.28 14.84 -5.82
C ASP A 296 -16.50 14.72 -6.74
N ALA A 297 -16.29 14.23 -7.96
CA ALA A 297 -17.37 14.03 -8.92
C ALA A 297 -18.37 12.95 -8.49
N SER A 298 -17.97 12.02 -7.62
CA SER A 298 -18.86 10.96 -7.12
C SER A 298 -19.91 11.47 -6.14
N ALA A 299 -19.84 12.75 -5.73
CA ALA A 299 -20.93 13.41 -5.02
C ALA A 299 -22.17 13.65 -5.90
N ASP A 300 -22.03 13.67 -7.24
CA ASP A 300 -23.15 13.75 -8.18
C ASP A 300 -23.68 12.33 -8.50
N PRO A 301 -24.98 12.05 -8.33
CA PRO A 301 -25.60 10.77 -8.71
C PRO A 301 -25.40 10.37 -10.18
N ARG A 302 -25.06 11.33 -11.06
CA ARG A 302 -24.75 11.11 -12.48
C ARG A 302 -23.28 10.79 -12.72
N TYR A 303 -22.56 10.36 -11.69
CA TYR A 303 -21.17 9.96 -11.78
C TYR A 303 -20.94 9.00 -12.96
N SER A 304 -19.89 9.27 -13.70
CA SER A 304 -19.40 8.46 -14.81
C SER A 304 -17.90 8.64 -14.91
N VAL A 305 -17.19 7.54 -15.12
CA VAL A 305 -15.73 7.58 -15.33
C VAL A 305 -15.45 8.38 -16.60
N LYS A 306 -14.68 9.46 -16.47
CA LYS A 306 -14.31 10.27 -17.64
C LYS A 306 -13.18 9.59 -18.41
N PRO A 307 -13.22 9.58 -19.76
CA PRO A 307 -12.15 8.97 -20.57
C PRO A 307 -10.76 9.51 -20.25
N ALA A 308 -10.63 10.79 -19.90
CA ALA A 308 -9.35 11.39 -19.51
C ALA A 308 -8.79 10.83 -18.20
N TRP A 309 -9.64 10.46 -17.23
CA TRP A 309 -9.21 9.82 -15.98
C TRP A 309 -8.70 8.42 -16.26
N GLN A 310 -9.47 7.65 -17.04
CA GLN A 310 -9.11 6.29 -17.45
C GLN A 310 -7.77 6.29 -18.19
N ALA A 311 -7.61 7.12 -19.21
CA ALA A 311 -6.39 7.24 -19.99
C ALA A 311 -5.16 7.69 -19.17
N THR A 312 -5.38 8.47 -18.09
CA THR A 312 -4.30 8.86 -17.18
C THR A 312 -3.86 7.66 -16.34
N LEU A 313 -4.80 6.94 -15.73
CA LEU A 313 -4.49 5.78 -14.90
C LEU A 313 -3.93 4.60 -15.71
N ASP A 314 -4.37 4.41 -16.97
CA ASP A 314 -3.85 3.35 -17.86
C ASP A 314 -2.35 3.50 -18.09
N LYS A 315 -1.86 4.72 -18.33
CA LYS A 315 -0.44 5.00 -18.58
C LYS A 315 0.47 4.64 -17.41
N VAL A 316 -0.06 4.71 -16.20
CA VAL A 316 0.68 4.44 -14.96
C VAL A 316 0.34 3.08 -14.36
N SER A 317 -0.49 2.29 -15.04
CA SER A 317 -0.86 0.96 -14.61
C SER A 317 0.27 -0.03 -14.88
N GLU A 318 0.51 -0.90 -13.91
CA GLU A 318 1.48 -1.98 -14.10
C GLU A 318 1.00 -2.90 -15.23
N GLY A 319 1.93 -3.34 -16.07
CA GLY A 319 1.63 -4.14 -17.27
C GLY A 319 0.65 -3.52 -18.25
N HIS A 320 0.31 -2.23 -18.10
CA HIS A 320 -0.75 -1.55 -18.87
C HIS A 320 -2.12 -2.24 -18.74
N GLN A 321 -2.35 -2.92 -17.62
CA GLN A 321 -3.59 -3.65 -17.33
C GLN A 321 -4.21 -3.17 -16.03
N GLN A 322 -5.53 -3.23 -15.96
CA GLN A 322 -6.30 -2.85 -14.79
C GLN A 322 -7.36 -3.88 -14.46
N THR A 323 -7.69 -3.95 -13.17
CA THR A 323 -8.71 -4.85 -12.65
C THR A 323 -9.39 -4.25 -11.43
N LEU A 324 -10.59 -4.75 -11.12
CA LEU A 324 -11.25 -4.52 -9.83
C LEU A 324 -10.76 -5.50 -8.76
N GLY A 325 -9.89 -6.45 -9.11
CA GLY A 325 -9.36 -7.44 -8.18
C GLY A 325 -10.48 -8.25 -7.54
N ALA A 326 -10.45 -8.40 -6.23
CA ALA A 326 -11.48 -9.14 -5.50
C ALA A 326 -12.86 -8.47 -5.51
N TYR A 327 -12.95 -7.15 -5.71
CA TYR A 327 -14.23 -6.44 -5.63
C TYR A 327 -15.27 -6.93 -6.66
N SER A 328 -14.83 -7.51 -7.79
CA SER A 328 -15.71 -8.00 -8.86
C SER A 328 -15.74 -9.52 -9.02
N ARG A 329 -15.12 -10.30 -8.12
CA ARG A 329 -15.03 -11.76 -8.29
C ARG A 329 -16.41 -12.42 -8.07
N PRO A 330 -16.81 -13.38 -8.91
CA PRO A 330 -18.17 -13.94 -8.91
C PRO A 330 -18.41 -14.98 -7.82
N TRP A 331 -17.35 -15.55 -7.22
CA TRP A 331 -17.49 -16.48 -6.11
C TRP A 331 -17.80 -15.71 -4.83
N ARG A 332 -18.90 -16.10 -4.18
CA ARG A 332 -19.44 -15.51 -2.96
C ARG A 332 -19.18 -16.42 -1.78
#